data_AF-A0A172ZCG5-F1
#
_entry.id   AF-A0A172ZCG5-F1
#
_cell.length_a   1.000
_cell.length_b   1.000
_cell.length_c   1.000
_cell.angle_alpha   90.00
_cell.angle_beta   90.00
_cell.angle_gamma   90.00
#
_symmetry.space_group_name_H-M   'P 1'
#
loop_
_entity.id
_entity.type
_entity.pdbx_description
1 polymer ?
#
loop_
_entity_poly.entity_id
_entity_poly.type
_entity_poly.pdbx_seq_one_letter_code
_entity_poly.pdbx_strand_id
1 'polypeptide(L)'
;MELSVWVTMIAVCLSIFSLFVCLCIWAIKGCYYVYGLIYPQSYEKYNILELNLIYNRGKVYRNAIFAGLLSLYNKGLITISLHPKHWTDVRKLRFTLTEQFEYTELSEDEQYLVDWLFQHKEGYQFRLNTIAGPLPNETEDIERLQFYRERLWQLNEDLAEWKEVLQNTWNLKKLQEKMWIRKLFVLLGGLTITMICILLFLGELEEIWLVSPIIVVGFGWLLIFLYVTDWSRNALLIYAGCMCAVCIIYGIVQNPNVLLIIIAIFCCLLPVYVLPFSRKQLRYSQVRWFKRHLMRGKYQYVDDPQRLEYLIQASIVLQCGEVFMDRHQEWIEWQTDEHEENHTFLMHAWQMVEAEAAIFDLYPVVARWRGRYEVVHSEDGEDCVAYYYDDYYSSDYYDASDPASGDSDYYSSDSSSDSSSNDSSSDSSSSSSDSSDSSSSSSSSSSD
;
A
#
# COMPACT_ATOMS: atom_id res chain seq x y z
N MET A 1 33.75 -50.73 -10.88
CA MET A 1 34.26 -50.04 -9.67
C MET A 1 34.87 -48.68 -10.00
N GLU A 2 35.70 -48.52 -11.03
CA GLU A 2 36.27 -47.20 -11.37
C GLU A 2 35.23 -46.18 -11.87
N LEU A 3 34.27 -46.60 -12.70
CA LEU A 3 33.25 -45.69 -13.23
C LEU A 3 32.34 -45.09 -12.13
N SER A 4 32.01 -45.86 -11.10
CA SER A 4 31.19 -45.37 -9.98
C SER A 4 31.92 -44.35 -9.12
N VAL A 5 33.24 -44.50 -8.96
CA VAL A 5 34.08 -43.50 -8.25
C VAL A 5 34.14 -42.18 -9.03
N TRP A 6 34.28 -42.23 -10.36
CA TRP A 6 34.26 -41.02 -11.18
C TRP A 6 32.90 -40.31 -11.16
N VAL A 7 31.80 -41.07 -11.26
CA VAL A 7 30.45 -40.51 -11.22
C VAL A 7 30.15 -39.85 -9.87
N THR A 8 30.52 -40.50 -8.77
CA THR A 8 30.34 -39.92 -7.42
C THR A 8 31.20 -38.68 -7.22
N MET A 9 32.45 -38.67 -7.69
CA MET A 9 33.33 -37.50 -7.61
C MET A 9 32.76 -36.31 -8.41
N ILE A 10 32.28 -36.55 -9.64
CA ILE A 10 31.66 -35.50 -10.47
C ILE A 10 30.40 -34.95 -9.80
N ALA A 11 29.55 -35.82 -9.24
CA ALA A 11 28.35 -35.41 -8.54
C ALA A 11 28.67 -34.55 -7.30
N VAL A 12 29.68 -34.92 -6.52
CA VAL A 12 30.15 -34.15 -5.36
C VAL A 12 30.69 -32.79 -5.80
N CYS A 13 31.54 -32.72 -6.83
CA CYS A 13 32.06 -31.46 -7.36
C CYS A 13 30.95 -30.52 -7.86
N LEU A 14 29.95 -31.05 -8.59
CA LEU A 14 28.82 -30.27 -9.07
C LEU A 14 27.94 -29.76 -7.91
N SER A 15 27.76 -30.57 -6.88
CA SER A 15 27.02 -30.15 -5.67
C SER A 15 27.76 -29.02 -4.95
N ILE A 16 29.06 -29.15 -4.69
CA ILE A 16 29.88 -28.11 -4.03
C ILE A 16 29.88 -26.81 -4.85
N PHE A 17 30.02 -26.90 -6.17
CA PHE A 17 29.95 -25.73 -7.05
C PHE A 17 28.58 -25.05 -6.98
N SER A 18 27.49 -25.83 -7.00
CA SER A 18 26.12 -25.30 -6.83
C SER A 18 25.94 -24.59 -5.49
N LEU A 19 26.44 -25.17 -4.39
CA LEU A 19 26.42 -24.56 -3.05
C LEU A 19 27.18 -23.24 -3.04
N PHE A 20 28.38 -23.21 -3.61
CA PHE A 20 29.21 -22.01 -3.67
C PHE A 20 28.51 -20.89 -4.45
N VAL A 21 27.95 -21.18 -5.62
CA VAL A 21 27.18 -20.21 -6.41
C VAL A 21 25.97 -19.70 -5.62
N CYS A 22 25.25 -20.58 -4.92
CA CYS A 22 24.12 -20.19 -4.08
C CYS A 22 24.54 -19.29 -2.90
N LEU A 23 25.64 -19.62 -2.21
CA LEU A 23 26.19 -18.82 -1.12
C LEU A 23 26.67 -17.45 -1.61
N CYS A 24 27.31 -17.37 -2.78
CA CYS A 24 27.69 -16.09 -3.38
C CYS A 24 26.45 -15.25 -3.73
N ILE A 25 25.42 -15.86 -4.33
CA ILE A 25 24.14 -15.18 -4.59
C ILE A 25 23.51 -14.72 -3.27
N TRP A 26 23.58 -15.52 -2.21
CA TRP A 26 23.08 -15.18 -0.88
C TRP A 26 23.84 -14.00 -0.28
N ALA A 27 25.17 -14.04 -0.27
CA ALA A 27 25.99 -12.96 0.26
C ALA A 27 25.75 -11.65 -0.51
N ILE A 28 25.70 -11.72 -1.84
CA ILE A 28 25.38 -10.55 -2.68
C ILE A 28 23.97 -10.04 -2.35
N LYS A 29 22.95 -10.91 -2.31
CA LYS A 29 21.55 -10.51 -2.02
C LYS A 29 21.38 -9.98 -0.60
N GLY A 30 22.02 -10.60 0.39
CA GLY A 30 22.02 -10.19 1.79
C GLY A 30 22.68 -8.83 1.95
N CYS A 31 23.85 -8.64 1.34
CA CYS A 31 24.50 -7.33 1.28
C CYS A 31 23.62 -6.29 0.60
N TYR A 32 22.95 -6.60 -0.52
CA TYR A 32 22.01 -5.66 -1.16
C TYR A 32 20.78 -5.34 -0.32
N TYR A 33 20.23 -6.32 0.41
CA TYR A 33 19.09 -6.12 1.30
C TYR A 33 19.47 -5.23 2.48
N VAL A 34 20.58 -5.57 3.15
CA VAL A 34 21.15 -4.77 4.24
C VAL A 34 21.52 -3.38 3.73
N TYR A 35 22.11 -3.26 2.55
CA TYR A 35 22.42 -1.98 1.93
C TYR A 35 21.16 -1.17 1.60
N GLY A 36 20.10 -1.78 1.07
CA GLY A 36 18.84 -1.09 0.78
C GLY A 36 18.07 -0.66 2.04
N LEU A 37 18.39 -1.25 3.19
CA LEU A 37 17.81 -0.94 4.49
C LEU A 37 18.65 0.11 5.25
N ILE A 38 19.97 0.07 5.12
CA ILE A 38 20.93 1.02 5.71
C ILE A 38 21.01 2.32 4.89
N TYR A 39 20.99 2.21 3.57
CA TYR A 39 20.96 3.31 2.63
C TYR A 39 19.58 3.32 1.98
N PRO A 40 18.55 3.88 2.64
CA PRO A 40 17.34 4.24 1.93
C PRO A 40 17.81 5.14 0.78
N GLN A 41 17.70 4.64 -0.46
CA GLN A 41 17.82 5.53 -1.61
C GLN A 41 16.84 6.66 -1.35
N SER A 42 17.30 7.92 -1.45
CA SER A 42 16.48 9.07 -1.07
C SER A 42 15.13 8.95 -1.77
N TYR A 43 14.11 8.61 -1.00
CA TYR A 43 12.73 8.46 -1.45
C TYR A 43 12.23 9.76 -2.06
N GLU A 44 12.84 10.89 -1.66
CA GLU A 44 12.67 12.23 -2.24
C GLU A 44 13.00 12.29 -3.73
N LYS A 45 13.73 11.30 -4.28
CA LYS A 45 13.96 11.19 -5.73
C LYS A 45 12.74 10.66 -6.49
N TYR A 46 11.81 10.01 -5.80
CA TYR A 46 10.60 9.50 -6.42
C TYR A 46 9.61 10.65 -6.60
N ASN A 47 9.08 10.77 -7.81
CA ASN A 47 7.87 11.53 -8.04
C ASN A 47 6.76 10.95 -7.14
N ILE A 48 5.87 11.80 -6.66
CA ILE A 48 4.76 11.44 -5.79
C ILE A 48 3.83 10.41 -6.43
N LEU A 49 3.58 10.52 -7.73
CA LEU A 49 2.83 9.49 -8.47
C LEU A 49 3.58 8.14 -8.44
N GLU A 50 4.91 8.16 -8.62
CA GLU A 50 5.74 6.96 -8.50
C GLU A 50 5.66 6.35 -7.10
N LEU A 51 5.73 7.21 -6.07
CA LEU A 51 5.64 6.80 -4.67
C LEU A 51 4.31 6.11 -4.38
N ASN A 52 3.18 6.66 -4.86
CA ASN A 52 1.85 6.06 -4.73
C ASN A 52 1.83 4.66 -5.32
N LEU A 53 2.32 4.52 -6.55
CA LEU A 53 2.20 3.27 -7.28
C LEU A 53 3.16 2.22 -6.73
N ILE A 54 4.34 2.59 -6.24
CA ILE A 54 5.23 1.67 -5.51
C ILE A 54 4.53 1.16 -4.25
N TYR A 55 3.91 2.07 -3.46
CA TYR A 55 3.15 1.72 -2.27
C TYR A 55 1.99 0.76 -2.60
N ASN A 56 1.27 1.04 -3.68
CA ASN A 56 0.14 0.23 -4.14
C ASN A 56 0.55 -0.98 -4.98
N ARG A 57 1.85 -1.34 -5.02
CA ARG A 57 2.41 -2.48 -5.77
C ARG A 57 2.08 -2.46 -7.27
N GLY A 58 1.92 -1.28 -7.84
CA GLY A 58 1.56 -1.03 -9.24
C GLY A 58 0.06 -1.06 -9.52
N LYS A 59 -0.79 -1.22 -8.50
CA LYS A 59 -2.22 -1.01 -8.63
C LYS A 59 -2.50 0.50 -8.61
N VAL A 60 -3.37 0.95 -9.50
CA VAL A 60 -3.85 2.33 -9.55
C VAL A 60 -5.18 2.35 -8.79
N TYR A 61 -5.23 3.09 -7.70
CA TYR A 61 -6.46 3.36 -6.96
C TYR A 61 -6.80 4.84 -7.06
N ARG A 62 -7.94 5.25 -6.50
CA ARG A 62 -8.41 6.65 -6.54
C ARG A 62 -7.41 7.66 -5.95
N ASN A 63 -6.59 7.27 -4.96
CA ASN A 63 -5.53 8.14 -4.44
C ASN A 63 -4.44 8.44 -5.47
N ALA A 64 -4.32 7.66 -6.54
CA ALA A 64 -3.44 7.96 -7.65
C ALA A 64 -3.87 9.24 -8.38
N ILE A 65 -5.16 9.62 -8.37
CA ILE A 65 -5.63 10.89 -8.94
C ILE A 65 -4.97 12.06 -8.21
N PHE A 66 -4.98 12.04 -6.87
CA PHE A 66 -4.28 13.03 -6.05
C PHE A 66 -2.78 13.02 -6.28
N ALA A 67 -2.18 11.84 -6.37
CA ALA A 67 -0.76 11.72 -6.65
C ALA A 67 -0.39 12.28 -8.04
N GLY A 68 -1.28 12.13 -9.02
CA GLY A 68 -1.18 12.73 -10.35
C GLY A 68 -1.31 14.25 -10.31
N LEU A 69 -2.32 14.78 -9.63
CA LEU A 69 -2.49 16.23 -9.43
C LEU A 69 -1.29 16.85 -8.72
N LEU A 70 -0.80 16.22 -7.64
CA LEU A 70 0.40 16.67 -6.93
C LEU A 70 1.66 16.58 -7.79
N SER A 71 1.78 15.56 -8.64
CA SER A 71 2.85 15.49 -9.64
C SER A 71 2.80 16.66 -10.63
N LEU A 72 1.61 16.99 -11.15
CA LEU A 72 1.41 18.14 -12.03
C LEU A 72 1.72 19.47 -11.32
N TYR A 73 1.33 19.57 -10.04
CA TYR A 73 1.60 20.74 -9.21
C TYR A 73 3.11 20.96 -8.99
N ASN A 74 3.85 19.90 -8.66
CA ASN A 74 5.30 19.96 -8.47
C ASN A 74 6.07 20.29 -9.77
N LYS A 75 5.44 20.05 -10.93
CA LYS A 75 5.96 20.48 -12.24
C LYS A 75 5.58 21.92 -12.59
N GLY A 76 4.78 22.60 -11.77
CA GLY A 76 4.28 23.95 -12.02
C GLY A 76 3.14 24.05 -13.04
N LEU A 77 2.55 22.91 -13.42
CA LEU A 77 1.54 22.83 -14.48
C LEU A 77 0.14 23.22 -14.01
N ILE A 78 -0.12 23.04 -12.72
CA ILE A 78 -1.37 23.43 -12.08
C ILE A 78 -1.07 24.30 -10.87
N THR A 79 -2.03 25.14 -10.51
CA THR A 79 -2.05 25.91 -9.28
C THR A 79 -3.22 25.44 -8.42
N ILE A 80 -2.98 25.35 -7.12
CA ILE A 80 -4.01 25.01 -6.13
C ILE A 80 -4.53 26.32 -5.57
N SER A 81 -5.85 26.50 -5.61
CA SER A 81 -6.52 27.68 -5.09
C SER A 81 -7.71 27.25 -4.26
N LEU A 82 -7.88 27.90 -3.12
CA LEU A 82 -9.08 27.77 -2.32
C LEU A 82 -10.08 28.87 -2.66
N HIS A 83 -11.37 28.53 -2.68
CA HIS A 83 -12.39 29.57 -2.77
C HIS A 83 -12.58 30.22 -1.38
N PRO A 84 -12.28 31.53 -1.22
CA PRO A 84 -12.16 32.17 0.11
C PRO A 84 -13.42 32.15 0.99
N LYS A 85 -14.61 31.88 0.45
CA LYS A 85 -15.86 31.91 1.23
C LYS A 85 -16.16 30.61 1.98
N HIS A 86 -15.48 29.50 1.72
CA HIS A 86 -15.95 28.17 2.10
C HIS A 86 -14.85 27.26 2.64
N TRP A 87 -14.08 27.74 3.61
CA TRP A 87 -12.96 26.99 4.21
C TRP A 87 -13.41 25.67 4.88
N THR A 88 -14.69 25.54 5.21
CA THR A 88 -15.27 24.34 5.82
C THR A 88 -15.65 23.24 4.82
N ASP A 89 -15.69 23.53 3.51
CA ASP A 89 -16.07 22.54 2.49
C ASP A 89 -14.89 22.25 1.58
N VAL A 90 -14.09 21.28 2.00
CA VAL A 90 -12.82 20.89 1.36
C VAL A 90 -13.03 20.40 -0.08
N ARG A 91 -14.27 20.01 -0.45
CA ARG A 91 -14.65 19.65 -1.82
C ARG A 91 -14.54 20.83 -2.78
N LYS A 92 -14.45 22.07 -2.28
CA LYS A 92 -14.33 23.28 -3.10
C LYS A 92 -12.90 23.63 -3.46
N LEU A 93 -11.93 22.79 -3.11
CA LEU A 93 -10.56 22.91 -3.59
C LEU A 93 -10.55 22.92 -5.12
N ARG A 94 -9.86 23.91 -5.70
CA ARG A 94 -9.81 24.15 -7.14
C ARG A 94 -8.37 24.06 -7.62
N PHE A 95 -8.19 23.23 -8.63
CA PHE A 95 -6.96 23.11 -9.39
C PHE A 95 -7.16 23.87 -10.70
N THR A 96 -6.21 24.74 -11.06
CA THR A 96 -6.27 25.54 -12.30
C THR A 96 -5.01 25.27 -13.11
N LEU A 97 -5.14 24.95 -14.39
CA LEU A 97 -3.97 24.83 -15.27
C LEU A 97 -3.31 26.19 -15.45
N THR A 98 -1.98 26.22 -15.36
CA THR A 98 -1.19 27.42 -15.60
C THR A 98 -1.15 27.70 -17.11
N GLU A 99 -1.56 28.90 -17.54
CA GLU A 99 -1.65 29.28 -18.98
C GLU A 99 -0.32 29.22 -19.75
N GLN A 100 0.80 29.04 -19.06
CA GLN A 100 2.15 29.20 -19.61
C GLN A 100 2.74 27.95 -20.28
N PHE A 101 2.04 26.81 -20.28
CA PHE A 101 2.62 25.55 -20.76
C PHE A 101 2.03 25.06 -22.07
N GLU A 102 2.89 24.83 -23.05
CA GLU A 102 2.56 24.05 -24.24
C GLU A 102 2.45 22.57 -23.87
N TYR A 103 1.36 21.90 -24.27
CA TYR A 103 1.07 20.48 -23.99
C TYR A 103 2.15 19.49 -24.48
N THR A 104 3.19 19.97 -25.16
CA THR A 104 4.24 19.20 -25.82
C THR A 104 5.24 18.56 -24.85
N GLU A 105 5.36 19.05 -23.61
CA GLU A 105 6.29 18.49 -22.61
C GLU A 105 5.67 17.44 -21.68
N LEU A 106 4.35 17.23 -21.77
CA LEU A 106 3.64 16.27 -20.92
C LEU A 106 3.85 14.83 -21.42
N SER A 107 4.00 13.91 -20.47
CA SER A 107 3.93 12.47 -20.79
C SER A 107 2.50 12.06 -21.19
N GLU A 108 2.33 10.97 -21.94
CA GLU A 108 1.01 10.52 -22.41
C GLU A 108 0.02 10.31 -21.25
N ASP A 109 0.48 9.78 -20.10
CA ASP A 109 -0.35 9.60 -18.92
C ASP A 109 -0.74 10.93 -18.25
N GLU A 110 0.12 11.94 -18.31
CA GLU A 110 -0.18 13.27 -17.81
C GLU A 110 -1.13 14.02 -18.73
N GLN A 111 -0.94 13.91 -20.06
CA GLN A 111 -1.86 14.47 -21.04
C GLN A 111 -3.25 13.88 -20.85
N TYR A 112 -3.37 12.56 -20.74
CA TYR A 112 -4.66 11.91 -20.48
C TYR A 112 -5.30 12.44 -19.18
N LEU A 113 -4.52 12.53 -18.09
CA LEU A 113 -5.04 13.02 -16.81
C LEU A 113 -5.52 14.48 -16.91
N VAL A 114 -4.76 15.32 -17.61
CA VAL A 114 -5.10 16.73 -17.83
C VAL A 114 -6.36 16.84 -18.68
N ASP A 115 -6.42 16.13 -19.81
CA ASP A 115 -7.58 16.11 -20.69
C ASP A 115 -8.80 15.62 -19.95
N TRP A 116 -8.68 14.56 -19.15
CA TRP A 116 -9.78 14.01 -18.36
C TRP A 116 -10.30 14.99 -17.29
N LEU A 117 -9.42 15.49 -16.42
CA LEU A 117 -9.85 16.27 -15.26
C LEU A 117 -10.18 17.73 -15.61
N PHE A 118 -9.54 18.31 -16.62
CA PHE A 118 -9.68 19.72 -16.96
C PHE A 118 -10.52 19.96 -18.22
N GLN A 119 -11.29 18.95 -18.64
CA GLN A 119 -12.18 18.95 -19.81
C GLN A 119 -13.30 20.03 -19.79
N HIS A 120 -13.52 20.71 -18.67
CA HIS A 120 -14.67 21.60 -18.46
C HIS A 120 -14.50 23.02 -19.04
N LYS A 121 -15.61 23.53 -19.62
CA LYS A 121 -15.74 24.81 -20.35
C LYS A 121 -15.41 26.08 -19.55
N GLU A 122 -15.29 26.01 -18.22
CA GLU A 122 -14.96 27.16 -17.36
C GLU A 122 -13.44 27.31 -17.16
N GLY A 123 -12.72 27.56 -18.26
CA GLY A 123 -11.36 28.11 -18.20
C GLY A 123 -10.29 27.22 -17.55
N TYR A 124 -10.23 25.93 -17.91
CA TYR A 124 -9.16 25.00 -17.50
C TYR A 124 -9.07 24.81 -15.97
N GLN A 125 -10.23 24.64 -15.32
CA GLN A 125 -10.33 24.45 -13.87
C GLN A 125 -10.97 23.10 -13.53
N PHE A 126 -10.32 22.38 -12.62
CA PHE A 126 -10.82 21.16 -12.01
C PHE A 126 -11.20 21.44 -10.55
N ARG A 127 -12.39 21.00 -10.13
CA ARG A 127 -12.86 21.14 -8.74
C ARG A 127 -12.95 19.78 -8.09
N LEU A 128 -12.50 19.66 -6.85
CA LEU A 128 -12.45 18.38 -6.16
C LEU A 128 -13.83 17.76 -5.91
N ASN A 129 -14.87 18.57 -5.78
CA ASN A 129 -16.26 18.13 -5.72
C ASN A 129 -16.65 17.26 -6.92
N THR A 130 -15.88 17.31 -8.01
CA THR A 130 -16.14 16.49 -9.19
C THR A 130 -15.73 15.03 -9.04
N ILE A 131 -14.93 14.72 -8.02
CA ILE A 131 -14.49 13.37 -7.69
C ILE A 131 -14.76 13.03 -6.22
N ALA A 132 -15.48 13.88 -5.51
CA ALA A 132 -15.82 13.68 -4.11
C ALA A 132 -17.16 12.95 -3.95
N GLY A 133 -17.27 12.20 -2.85
CA GLY A 133 -18.52 11.59 -2.42
C GLY A 133 -19.57 12.59 -1.90
N PRO A 134 -20.77 12.10 -1.56
CA PRO A 134 -21.79 12.89 -0.88
C PRO A 134 -21.26 13.39 0.47
N LEU A 135 -21.73 14.53 0.97
CA LEU A 135 -21.57 14.89 2.38
C LEU A 135 -22.51 14.07 3.27
N PRO A 136 -22.25 14.00 4.59
CA PRO A 136 -23.15 13.36 5.55
C PRO A 136 -24.60 13.84 5.43
N ASN A 137 -24.83 15.14 5.25
CA ASN A 137 -26.17 15.71 5.07
C ASN A 137 -26.79 15.43 3.68
N GLU A 138 -26.01 15.01 2.70
CA GLU A 138 -26.47 14.63 1.35
C GLU A 138 -26.81 13.13 1.28
N THR A 139 -26.47 12.34 2.31
CA THR A 139 -26.76 10.90 2.34
C THR A 139 -28.23 10.56 2.61
N GLU A 140 -29.04 11.53 3.04
CA GLU A 140 -30.47 11.33 3.26
C GLU A 140 -31.30 11.43 1.96
N ASP A 141 -30.73 12.03 0.92
CA ASP A 141 -31.38 12.27 -0.37
C ASP A 141 -31.02 11.16 -1.38
N ILE A 142 -32.00 10.29 -1.66
CA ILE A 142 -31.83 9.12 -2.53
C ILE A 142 -31.46 9.53 -3.97
N GLU A 143 -32.06 10.59 -4.49
CA GLU A 143 -31.78 11.07 -5.85
C GLU A 143 -30.33 11.55 -5.97
N ARG A 144 -29.84 12.27 -4.95
CA ARG A 144 -28.42 12.65 -4.89
C ARG A 144 -27.51 11.44 -4.81
N LEU A 145 -27.86 10.43 -4.01
CA LEU A 145 -27.06 9.21 -3.92
C LEU A 145 -26.96 8.48 -5.27
N GLN A 146 -28.05 8.43 -6.05
CA GLN A 146 -28.03 7.88 -7.40
C GLN A 146 -27.09 8.68 -8.31
N PHE A 147 -27.16 10.02 -8.27
CA PHE A 147 -26.23 10.88 -8.99
C PHE A 147 -24.75 10.59 -8.63
N TYR A 148 -24.43 10.46 -7.34
CA TYR A 148 -23.08 10.12 -6.90
C TYR A 148 -22.63 8.72 -7.34
N ARG A 149 -23.56 7.77 -7.46
CA ARG A 149 -23.26 6.42 -7.95
C ARG A 149 -22.90 6.42 -9.43
N GLU A 150 -23.69 7.08 -10.27
CA GLU A 150 -23.40 7.21 -11.71
C GLU A 150 -22.06 7.89 -11.92
N ARG A 151 -21.82 8.97 -11.17
CA ARG A 151 -20.55 9.69 -11.17
C ARG A 151 -19.36 8.82 -10.75
N LEU A 152 -19.52 8.02 -9.69
CA LEU A 152 -18.49 7.08 -9.26
C LEU A 152 -18.22 6.00 -10.32
N TRP A 153 -19.25 5.55 -11.03
CA TRP A 153 -19.09 4.59 -12.11
C TRP A 153 -18.25 5.17 -13.25
N GLN A 154 -18.59 6.38 -13.72
CA GLN A 154 -17.80 7.11 -14.73
C GLN A 154 -16.35 7.32 -14.26
N LEU A 155 -16.16 7.77 -13.02
CA LEU A 155 -14.83 7.96 -12.43
C LEU A 155 -13.98 6.66 -12.48
N ASN A 156 -14.60 5.51 -12.23
CA ASN A 156 -13.88 4.23 -12.26
C ASN A 156 -13.55 3.77 -13.68
N GLU A 157 -14.41 4.10 -14.66
CA GLU A 157 -14.16 3.83 -16.08
C GLU A 157 -12.97 4.66 -16.57
N ASP A 158 -13.00 5.97 -16.34
CA ASP A 158 -11.91 6.88 -16.70
C ASP A 158 -10.60 6.52 -15.97
N LEU A 159 -10.67 6.13 -14.69
CA LEU A 159 -9.50 5.66 -13.94
C LEU A 159 -8.94 4.35 -14.50
N ALA A 160 -9.80 3.45 -15.01
CA ALA A 160 -9.36 2.21 -15.63
C ALA A 160 -8.63 2.48 -16.95
N GLU A 161 -9.15 3.39 -17.78
CA GLU A 161 -8.48 3.85 -18.99
C GLU A 161 -7.13 4.52 -18.68
N TRP A 162 -7.11 5.47 -17.74
CA TRP A 162 -5.87 6.14 -17.32
C TRP A 162 -4.83 5.14 -16.80
N LYS A 163 -5.27 4.14 -16.05
CA LYS A 163 -4.40 3.05 -15.56
C LYS A 163 -3.74 2.29 -16.71
N GLU A 164 -4.43 2.06 -17.82
CA GLU A 164 -3.83 1.40 -18.99
C GLU A 164 -2.74 2.26 -19.62
N VAL A 165 -2.99 3.56 -19.78
CA VAL A 165 -2.01 4.54 -20.28
C VAL A 165 -0.78 4.57 -19.36
N LEU A 166 -0.99 4.71 -18.06
CA LEU A 166 0.06 4.74 -17.02
C LEU A 166 0.89 3.45 -16.99
N GLN A 167 0.26 2.29 -17.22
CA GLN A 167 0.96 1.01 -17.32
C GLN A 167 1.87 0.91 -18.54
N ASN A 168 1.49 1.57 -19.63
CA ASN A 168 2.26 1.61 -20.87
C ASN A 168 3.45 2.56 -20.78
N THR A 169 3.25 3.83 -20.38
CA THR A 169 4.33 4.82 -20.28
C THR A 169 5.39 4.41 -19.28
N TRP A 170 4.95 3.95 -18.10
CA TRP A 170 5.87 3.77 -17.00
C TRP A 170 6.70 2.49 -17.09
N ASN A 171 6.60 1.76 -18.22
CA ASN A 171 7.20 0.46 -18.40
C ASN A 171 6.94 -0.42 -17.17
N LEU A 172 5.72 -0.42 -16.63
CA LEU A 172 5.38 -1.27 -15.48
C LEU A 172 5.63 -2.75 -15.80
N LYS A 173 5.76 -3.10 -17.08
CA LYS A 173 6.32 -4.37 -17.60
C LYS A 173 7.76 -4.67 -17.14
N LYS A 174 8.66 -3.68 -17.00
CA LYS A 174 10.00 -3.85 -16.40
C LYS A 174 9.91 -4.11 -14.89
N LEU A 175 8.88 -3.55 -14.26
CA LEU A 175 8.56 -3.78 -12.86
C LEU A 175 7.90 -5.15 -12.70
N GLN A 176 7.04 -5.60 -13.62
CA GLN A 176 6.46 -6.95 -13.66
C GLN A 176 7.60 -7.94 -13.78
N GLU A 177 8.02 -8.45 -12.62
CA GLU A 177 9.06 -9.45 -12.57
C GLU A 177 8.70 -10.54 -13.55
N LYS A 178 9.72 -10.89 -14.32
CA LYS A 178 9.77 -12.03 -15.19
C LYS A 178 9.42 -13.27 -14.35
N MET A 179 8.12 -13.54 -14.15
CA MET A 179 7.57 -14.67 -13.40
C MET A 179 8.11 -15.99 -13.93
N TRP A 180 8.48 -16.02 -15.22
CA TRP A 180 9.18 -17.15 -15.84
C TRP A 180 10.52 -17.50 -15.18
N ILE A 181 11.26 -16.56 -14.58
CA ILE A 181 12.50 -16.86 -13.83
C ILE A 181 12.17 -17.69 -12.60
N ARG A 182 11.13 -17.32 -11.84
CA ARG A 182 10.65 -18.11 -10.71
C ARG A 182 10.19 -19.49 -11.16
N LYS A 183 9.38 -19.57 -12.23
CA LYS A 183 8.94 -20.84 -12.83
C LYS A 183 10.12 -21.70 -13.31
N LEU A 184 11.13 -21.10 -13.94
CA LEU A 184 12.34 -21.77 -14.42
C LEU A 184 13.14 -22.35 -13.25
N PHE A 185 13.31 -21.58 -12.18
CA PHE A 185 14.00 -22.01 -10.98
C PHE A 185 13.29 -23.18 -10.29
N VAL A 186 11.96 -23.10 -10.14
CA VAL A 186 11.16 -24.22 -9.59
C VAL A 186 11.24 -25.46 -10.49
N LEU A 187 11.15 -25.29 -11.81
CA LEU A 187 11.31 -26.37 -12.79
C LEU A 187 12.71 -27.01 -12.68
N LEU A 188 13.76 -26.20 -12.55
CA LEU A 188 15.14 -26.68 -12.39
C LEU A 188 15.31 -27.43 -11.06
N GLY A 189 14.72 -26.92 -9.98
CA GLY A 189 14.64 -27.60 -8.68
C GLY A 189 13.95 -28.96 -8.80
N GLY A 190 12.78 -29.00 -9.44
CA GLY A 190 12.06 -30.24 -9.74
C GLY A 190 12.92 -31.25 -10.50
N LEU A 191 13.58 -30.81 -11.59
CA LEU A 191 14.47 -31.66 -12.39
C LEU A 191 15.66 -32.20 -11.60
N THR A 192 16.26 -31.38 -10.72
CA THR A 192 17.38 -31.84 -9.88
C THR A 192 16.93 -32.92 -8.91
N ILE A 193 15.74 -32.79 -8.31
CA ILE A 193 15.18 -33.82 -7.42
C ILE A 193 14.89 -35.09 -8.19
N THR A 194 14.24 -34.99 -9.36
CA THR A 194 13.94 -36.19 -10.16
C THR A 194 15.22 -36.90 -10.59
N MET A 195 16.27 -36.15 -10.95
CA MET A 195 17.59 -36.72 -11.24
C MET A 195 18.20 -37.41 -10.03
N ILE A 196 18.14 -36.80 -8.83
CA ILE A 196 18.61 -37.44 -7.59
C ILE A 196 17.83 -38.72 -7.32
N CYS A 197 16.50 -38.71 -7.47
CA CYS A 197 15.66 -39.90 -7.31
C CYS A 197 16.03 -41.02 -8.31
N ILE A 198 16.30 -40.68 -9.57
CA ILE A 198 16.74 -41.64 -10.59
C ILE A 198 18.12 -42.21 -10.23
N LEU A 199 19.05 -41.39 -9.76
CA LEU A 199 20.38 -41.83 -9.33
C LEU A 199 20.29 -42.77 -8.11
N LEU A 200 19.40 -42.49 -7.16
CA LEU A 200 19.11 -43.37 -6.04
C LEU A 200 18.49 -44.70 -6.50
N PHE A 201 17.60 -44.67 -7.50
CA PHE A 201 17.00 -45.87 -8.07
C PHE A 201 18.03 -46.76 -8.78
N LEU A 202 18.98 -46.17 -9.51
CA LEU A 202 20.02 -46.90 -10.23
C LEU A 202 21.12 -47.47 -9.31
N GLY A 203 21.19 -47.04 -8.06
CA GLY A 203 22.20 -47.42 -7.08
C GLY A 203 22.09 -48.83 -6.48
N GLU A 204 21.50 -49.80 -7.18
CA GLU A 204 21.34 -51.20 -6.73
C GLU A 204 20.56 -51.37 -5.41
N LEU A 205 19.39 -50.73 -5.29
CA LEU A 205 18.42 -51.10 -4.26
C LEU A 205 17.57 -52.27 -4.77
N GLU A 206 17.90 -53.50 -4.36
CA GLU A 206 17.08 -54.70 -4.66
C GLU A 206 15.67 -54.63 -4.03
N GLU A 207 15.43 -53.69 -3.11
CA GLU A 207 14.15 -53.50 -2.44
C GLU A 207 13.23 -52.50 -3.16
N ILE A 208 12.48 -53.03 -4.14
CA ILE A 208 11.46 -52.33 -4.94
C ILE A 208 10.44 -51.54 -4.07
N TRP A 209 10.19 -51.98 -2.83
CA TRP A 209 9.24 -51.35 -1.91
C TRP A 209 9.64 -49.93 -1.49
N LEU A 210 10.92 -49.58 -1.52
CA LEU A 210 11.41 -48.23 -1.21
C LEU A 210 11.21 -47.24 -2.37
N VAL A 211 11.03 -47.73 -3.59
CA VAL A 211 10.94 -46.90 -4.82
C VAL A 211 9.53 -46.32 -5.02
N SER A 212 8.51 -47.10 -4.67
CA SER A 212 7.09 -46.74 -4.76
C SER A 212 6.75 -45.37 -4.16
N PRO A 213 7.10 -45.05 -2.89
CA PRO A 213 6.74 -43.77 -2.28
C PRO A 213 7.45 -42.59 -2.95
N ILE A 214 8.67 -42.79 -3.45
CA ILE A 214 9.46 -41.75 -4.12
C ILE A 214 8.80 -41.35 -5.46
N ILE A 215 8.29 -42.33 -6.22
CA ILE A 215 7.56 -42.07 -7.47
C ILE A 215 6.23 -41.37 -7.17
N VAL A 216 5.48 -41.82 -6.16
CA VAL A 216 4.20 -41.20 -5.78
C VAL A 216 4.39 -39.76 -5.30
N VAL A 217 5.43 -39.49 -4.50
CA VAL A 217 5.76 -38.13 -4.04
C VAL A 217 6.23 -37.26 -5.21
N GLY A 218 7.12 -37.76 -6.08
CA GLY A 218 7.61 -36.99 -7.23
C GLY A 218 6.51 -36.67 -8.24
N PHE A 219 5.62 -37.63 -8.53
CA PHE A 219 4.52 -37.45 -9.48
C PHE A 219 3.38 -36.62 -8.89
N GLY A 220 3.05 -36.84 -7.61
CA GLY A 220 2.12 -35.99 -6.88
C GLY A 220 2.58 -34.53 -6.84
N TRP A 221 3.90 -34.30 -6.72
CA TRP A 221 4.48 -32.97 -6.78
C TRP A 221 4.36 -32.32 -8.17
N LEU A 222 4.59 -33.08 -9.25
CA LEU A 222 4.40 -32.60 -10.62
C LEU A 222 2.93 -32.24 -10.89
N LEU A 223 1.98 -33.01 -10.35
CA LEU A 223 0.56 -32.71 -10.45
C LEU A 223 0.15 -31.48 -9.63
N ILE A 224 0.65 -31.33 -8.40
CA ILE A 224 0.43 -30.13 -7.57
C ILE A 224 1.04 -28.88 -8.25
N PHE A 225 2.23 -29.02 -8.86
CA PHE A 225 2.89 -27.98 -9.64
C PHE A 225 2.06 -27.52 -10.85
N LEU A 226 1.38 -28.44 -11.53
CA LEU A 226 0.51 -28.12 -12.67
C LEU A 226 -0.85 -27.53 -12.24
N TYR A 227 -1.34 -27.89 -11.05
CA TYR A 227 -2.69 -27.54 -10.60
C TYR A 227 -2.77 -26.20 -9.84
N VAL A 228 -1.75 -25.82 -9.06
CA VAL A 228 -1.82 -24.63 -8.20
C VAL A 228 -1.12 -23.44 -8.86
N THR A 229 -1.91 -22.58 -9.51
CA THR A 229 -1.45 -21.39 -10.24
C THR A 229 -1.01 -20.22 -9.34
N ASP A 230 -1.54 -20.12 -8.10
CA ASP A 230 -1.21 -19.03 -7.16
C ASP A 230 -0.38 -19.52 -5.96
N TRP A 231 0.91 -19.70 -6.24
CA TRP A 231 1.89 -20.27 -5.31
C TRP A 231 2.48 -19.20 -4.39
N SER A 232 1.70 -18.69 -3.43
CA SER A 232 2.19 -17.72 -2.45
C SER A 232 2.66 -18.42 -1.16
N ARG A 233 3.97 -18.40 -0.90
CA ARG A 233 4.74 -18.69 0.34
C ARG A 233 4.53 -20.05 1.05
N ASN A 234 3.31 -20.55 1.20
CA ASN A 234 2.97 -21.69 2.07
C ASN A 234 3.32 -23.05 1.44
N ALA A 235 3.10 -23.23 0.14
CA ALA A 235 3.43 -24.51 -0.50
C ALA A 235 4.95 -24.76 -0.61
N LEU A 236 5.79 -23.76 -0.35
CA LEU A 236 7.25 -23.92 -0.27
C LEU A 236 7.70 -24.36 1.13
N LEU A 237 7.07 -23.87 2.19
CA LEU A 237 7.27 -24.38 3.55
C LEU A 237 6.82 -25.85 3.66
N ILE A 238 5.71 -26.19 2.99
CA ILE A 238 5.25 -27.58 2.87
C ILE A 238 6.29 -28.41 2.11
N TYR A 239 6.86 -27.90 1.04
CA TYR A 239 7.94 -28.56 0.29
C TYR A 239 9.20 -28.79 1.12
N ALA A 240 9.69 -27.77 1.84
CA ALA A 240 10.85 -27.89 2.72
C ALA A 240 10.59 -28.89 3.86
N GLY A 241 9.38 -28.87 4.44
CA GLY A 241 8.97 -29.82 5.48
C GLY A 241 8.93 -31.27 4.99
N CYS A 242 8.29 -31.53 3.85
CA CYS A 242 8.23 -32.86 3.26
C CYS A 242 9.62 -33.39 2.89
N MET A 243 10.49 -32.54 2.35
CA MET A 243 11.84 -32.94 1.97
C MET A 243 12.75 -33.17 3.18
N CYS A 244 12.66 -32.34 4.22
CA CYS A 244 13.31 -32.62 5.50
C CYS A 244 12.85 -33.96 6.08
N ALA A 245 11.55 -34.27 6.04
CA ALA A 245 11.02 -35.54 6.52
C ALA A 245 11.57 -36.73 5.70
N VAL A 246 11.57 -36.65 4.36
CA VAL A 246 12.14 -37.69 3.49
C VAL A 246 13.64 -37.86 3.73
N CYS A 247 14.38 -36.75 3.90
CA CYS A 247 15.81 -36.80 4.20
C CYS A 247 16.08 -37.47 5.55
N ILE A 248 15.35 -37.08 6.60
CA ILE A 248 15.49 -37.68 7.94
C ILE A 248 15.22 -39.19 7.86
N ILE A 249 14.14 -39.60 7.20
CA ILE A 249 13.80 -41.02 7.04
C ILE A 249 14.90 -41.78 6.29
N TYR A 250 15.47 -41.21 5.22
CA TYR A 250 16.46 -41.89 4.39
C TYR A 250 17.88 -41.87 4.97
N GLY A 251 18.30 -40.74 5.55
CA GLY A 251 19.62 -40.55 6.13
C GLY A 251 19.84 -41.30 7.44
N ILE A 252 18.77 -41.60 8.17
CA ILE A 252 18.81 -42.49 9.34
C ILE A 252 19.10 -43.94 8.92
N VAL A 253 18.67 -44.36 7.71
CA VAL A 253 18.65 -45.78 7.33
C VAL A 253 19.92 -46.24 6.60
N GLN A 254 20.57 -45.40 5.78
CA GLN A 254 21.69 -45.90 4.92
C GLN A 254 23.01 -45.17 5.03
N ASN A 255 23.06 -43.83 5.02
CA ASN A 255 24.34 -43.11 5.00
C ASN A 255 24.19 -41.63 5.40
N PRO A 256 24.81 -41.19 6.52
CA PRO A 256 24.69 -39.81 7.00
C PRO A 256 25.31 -38.78 6.04
N ASN A 257 26.25 -39.19 5.18
CA ASN A 257 26.89 -38.31 4.22
C ASN A 257 25.93 -37.82 3.11
N VAL A 258 24.95 -38.64 2.73
CA VAL A 258 23.93 -38.27 1.73
C VAL A 258 22.95 -37.25 2.31
N LEU A 259 22.57 -37.42 3.59
CA LEU A 259 21.76 -36.46 4.33
C LEU A 259 22.42 -35.07 4.34
N LEU A 260 23.72 -35.02 4.62
CA LEU A 260 24.51 -33.77 4.69
C LEU A 260 24.53 -33.02 3.36
N ILE A 261 24.68 -33.73 2.23
CA ILE A 261 24.66 -33.12 0.90
C ILE A 261 23.28 -32.55 0.57
N ILE A 262 22.20 -33.28 0.89
CA ILE A 262 20.85 -32.81 0.61
C ILE A 262 20.48 -31.60 1.49
N ILE A 263 20.81 -31.65 2.80
CA ILE A 263 20.64 -30.51 3.70
C ILE A 263 21.41 -29.30 3.18
N ALA A 264 22.66 -29.49 2.73
CA ALA A 264 23.45 -28.40 2.17
C ALA A 264 22.79 -27.78 0.93
N ILE A 265 22.29 -28.60 0.00
CA ILE A 265 21.57 -28.14 -1.20
C ILE A 265 20.31 -27.36 -0.80
N PHE A 266 19.55 -27.83 0.18
CA PHE A 266 18.38 -27.12 0.70
C PHE A 266 18.74 -25.80 1.36
N CYS A 267 19.74 -25.78 2.24
CA CYS A 267 20.23 -24.56 2.87
C CYS A 267 20.76 -23.54 1.86
N CYS A 268 21.20 -23.98 0.67
CA CYS A 268 21.65 -23.12 -0.41
C CYS A 268 20.53 -22.66 -1.35
N LEU A 269 19.52 -23.48 -1.60
CA LEU A 269 18.35 -23.09 -2.39
C LEU A 269 17.42 -22.17 -1.59
N LEU A 270 17.18 -22.47 -0.31
CA LEU A 270 16.22 -21.76 0.53
C LEU A 270 16.39 -20.23 0.52
N PRO A 271 17.59 -19.64 0.60
CA PRO A 271 17.76 -18.18 0.54
C PRO A 271 17.53 -17.57 -0.84
N VAL A 272 17.75 -18.32 -1.93
CA VAL A 272 17.45 -17.85 -3.30
C VAL A 272 15.95 -17.63 -3.48
N TYR A 273 15.12 -18.39 -2.75
CA TYR A 273 13.64 -18.34 -2.81
C TYR A 273 12.97 -17.59 -1.64
N VAL A 274 13.51 -17.67 -0.42
CA VAL A 274 12.98 -17.03 0.79
C VAL A 274 13.31 -15.54 0.83
N LEU A 275 14.35 -15.10 0.12
CA LEU A 275 14.55 -13.68 -0.16
C LEU A 275 13.84 -13.35 -1.48
N PRO A 276 12.57 -12.91 -1.45
CA PRO A 276 11.92 -12.36 -2.63
C PRO A 276 12.60 -11.04 -2.96
N PHE A 277 13.75 -11.13 -3.63
CA PHE A 277 14.47 -9.98 -4.13
C PHE A 277 13.83 -9.50 -5.43
N SER A 278 12.54 -9.21 -5.34
CA SER A 278 11.91 -8.35 -6.31
C SER A 278 12.40 -6.95 -6.01
N ARG A 279 13.01 -6.28 -7.00
CA ARG A 279 13.26 -4.83 -6.91
C ARG A 279 11.99 -4.09 -6.50
N LYS A 280 10.81 -4.60 -6.89
CA LYS A 280 9.51 -4.12 -6.42
C LYS A 280 9.34 -4.25 -4.92
N GLN A 281 9.64 -5.42 -4.36
CA GLN A 281 9.46 -5.68 -2.94
C GLN A 281 10.45 -4.88 -2.10
N LEU A 282 11.68 -4.67 -2.59
CA LEU A 282 12.64 -3.78 -1.94
C LEU A 282 12.11 -2.33 -1.93
N ARG A 283 11.72 -1.78 -3.09
CA ARG A 283 11.13 -0.44 -3.19
C ARG A 283 9.87 -0.31 -2.32
N TYR A 284 8.96 -1.27 -2.38
CA TYR A 284 7.78 -1.31 -1.53
C TYR A 284 8.13 -1.34 -0.04
N SER A 285 9.13 -2.13 0.37
CA SER A 285 9.59 -2.17 1.76
C SER A 285 10.22 -0.85 2.20
N GLN A 286 10.94 -0.16 1.30
CA GLN A 286 11.50 1.17 1.54
C GLN A 286 10.39 2.20 1.70
N VAL A 287 9.38 2.18 0.83
CA VAL A 287 8.22 3.08 0.92
C VAL A 287 7.39 2.79 2.17
N ARG A 288 7.18 1.52 2.56
CA ARG A 288 6.52 1.17 3.82
C ARG A 288 7.34 1.62 5.03
N TRP A 289 8.66 1.47 4.97
CA TRP A 289 9.56 1.99 6.01
C TRP A 289 9.47 3.51 6.10
N PHE A 290 9.43 4.21 4.96
CA PHE A 290 9.29 5.66 4.88
C PHE A 290 7.94 6.13 5.43
N LYS A 291 6.82 5.48 5.08
CA LYS A 291 5.50 5.70 5.70
C LYS A 291 5.57 5.60 7.22
N ARG A 292 6.21 4.55 7.76
CA ARG A 292 6.39 4.41 9.22
C ARG A 292 7.23 5.54 9.82
N HIS A 293 8.16 6.13 9.07
CA HIS A 293 8.98 7.24 9.55
C HIS A 293 8.19 8.55 9.58
N LEU A 294 7.38 8.81 8.54
CA LEU A 294 6.41 9.90 8.50
C LEU A 294 5.45 9.79 9.71
N MET A 295 4.83 8.63 9.88
CA MET A 295 3.94 8.37 11.01
C MET A 295 4.63 8.45 12.38
N ARG A 296 5.94 8.27 12.48
CA ARG A 296 6.65 8.27 13.78
C ARG A 296 7.14 9.65 14.20
N GLY A 297 6.98 10.69 13.39
CA GLY A 297 7.51 12.02 13.70
C GLY A 297 9.03 12.11 13.57
N LYS A 298 9.66 11.25 12.75
CA LYS A 298 11.14 11.33 12.58
C LYS A 298 11.60 12.58 11.82
N TYR A 299 10.68 13.35 11.27
CA TYR A 299 10.91 14.53 10.45
C TYR A 299 10.39 15.81 11.13
N GLN A 300 10.40 15.86 12.47
CA GLN A 300 9.92 17.02 13.23
C GLN A 300 10.66 18.33 12.95
N TYR A 301 11.91 18.27 12.47
CA TYR A 301 12.73 19.44 12.22
C TYR A 301 13.29 19.37 10.80
N VAL A 302 12.56 19.92 9.83
CA VAL A 302 12.95 19.95 8.43
C VAL A 302 13.14 21.40 8.00
N ASP A 303 14.38 21.91 8.07
CA ASP A 303 14.68 23.32 7.79
C ASP A 303 14.36 23.78 6.35
N ASP A 304 14.19 22.83 5.42
CA ASP A 304 13.91 23.12 4.01
C ASP A 304 12.39 23.06 3.74
N PRO A 305 11.74 24.19 3.37
CA PRO A 305 10.31 24.24 3.14
C PRO A 305 9.86 23.38 1.95
N GLN A 306 10.67 23.26 0.90
CA GLN A 306 10.34 22.41 -0.26
C GLN A 306 10.33 20.94 0.13
N ARG A 307 11.25 20.57 1.03
CA ARG A 307 11.32 19.22 1.57
C ARG A 307 10.14 18.93 2.48
N LEU A 308 9.74 19.88 3.33
CA LEU A 308 8.52 19.75 4.13
C LEU A 308 7.30 19.54 3.22
N GLU A 309 7.15 20.39 2.22
CA GLU A 309 6.10 20.28 1.22
C GLU A 309 6.05 18.88 0.62
N TYR A 310 7.19 18.36 0.15
CA TYR A 310 7.28 16.98 -0.34
C TYR A 310 6.84 15.95 0.71
N LEU A 311 7.23 16.09 1.98
CA LEU A 311 6.86 15.16 3.04
C LEU A 311 5.35 15.18 3.32
N ILE A 312 4.72 16.35 3.29
CA ILE A 312 3.26 16.47 3.45
C ILE A 312 2.56 15.80 2.26
N GLN A 313 2.96 16.14 1.04
CA GLN A 313 2.38 15.54 -0.17
C GLN A 313 2.58 14.02 -0.21
N ALA A 314 3.75 13.53 0.20
CA ALA A 314 4.02 12.10 0.34
C ALA A 314 3.15 11.45 1.42
N SER A 315 2.90 12.13 2.54
CA SER A 315 2.05 11.61 3.62
C SER A 315 0.59 11.44 3.18
N ILE A 316 0.04 12.38 2.42
CA ILE A 316 -1.29 12.29 1.79
C ILE A 316 -1.32 11.06 0.89
N VAL A 317 -0.39 10.96 -0.04
CA VAL A 317 -0.39 9.89 -1.05
C VAL A 317 -0.14 8.49 -0.47
N LEU A 318 0.56 8.41 0.67
CA LEU A 318 0.80 7.20 1.43
C LEU A 318 -0.31 6.90 2.45
N GLN A 319 -1.40 7.68 2.48
CA GLN A 319 -2.53 7.51 3.40
C GLN A 319 -2.07 7.52 4.86
N CYS A 320 -1.29 8.52 5.21
CA CYS A 320 -0.93 8.86 6.59
C CYS A 320 -0.86 10.37 6.81
N GLY A 321 -1.60 11.15 6.02
CA GLY A 321 -1.64 12.62 6.10
C GLY A 321 -2.07 13.10 7.49
N GLU A 322 -3.22 12.64 7.99
CA GLU A 322 -3.76 13.03 9.31
C GLU A 322 -2.75 12.78 10.44
N VAL A 323 -2.27 11.54 10.56
CA VAL A 323 -1.25 11.15 11.57
C VAL A 323 0.05 11.95 11.43
N PHE A 324 0.43 12.31 10.21
CA PHE A 324 1.61 13.14 9.98
C PHE A 324 1.37 14.57 10.44
N MET A 325 0.24 15.19 10.07
CA MET A 325 -0.11 16.56 10.44
C MET A 325 -0.24 16.70 11.96
N ASP A 326 -0.97 15.79 12.64
CA ASP A 326 -1.13 15.81 14.10
C ASP A 326 0.21 15.82 14.84
N ARG A 327 1.19 15.08 14.33
CA ARG A 327 2.51 14.94 14.97
C ARG A 327 3.47 16.08 14.67
N HIS A 328 3.20 16.87 13.64
CA HIS A 328 4.05 17.97 13.21
C HIS A 328 3.32 19.33 13.30
N GLN A 329 2.13 19.37 13.91
CA GLN A 329 1.27 20.55 13.98
C GLN A 329 2.01 21.78 14.53
N GLU A 330 2.61 21.66 15.73
CA GLU A 330 3.33 22.78 16.37
C GLU A 330 4.43 23.35 15.47
N TRP A 331 5.10 22.48 14.71
CA TRP A 331 6.20 22.89 13.86
C TRP A 331 5.72 23.46 12.52
N ILE A 332 4.62 22.95 11.97
CA ILE A 332 3.95 23.51 10.79
C ILE A 332 3.39 24.91 11.13
N GLU A 333 2.78 25.08 12.30
CA GLU A 333 2.31 26.37 12.80
C GLU A 333 3.48 27.35 12.94
N TRP A 334 4.58 26.93 13.56
CA TRP A 334 5.78 27.75 13.68
C TRP A 334 6.35 28.18 12.32
N GLN A 335 6.47 27.26 11.35
CA GLN A 335 6.91 27.57 9.99
C GLN A 335 5.95 28.54 9.25
N THR A 336 4.66 28.42 9.54
CA THR A 336 3.60 29.24 8.96
C THR A 336 3.65 30.68 9.50
N ASP A 337 4.01 30.86 10.76
CA ASP A 337 4.12 32.17 11.41
C ASP A 337 5.41 32.91 11.05
N GLU A 338 6.53 32.19 10.89
CA GLU A 338 7.84 32.80 10.61
C GLU A 338 8.07 33.11 9.12
N HIS A 339 7.42 32.37 8.22
CA HIS A 339 7.57 32.52 6.78
C HIS A 339 6.22 32.71 6.09
N GLU A 340 5.80 33.97 5.93
CA GLU A 340 4.53 34.36 5.28
C GLU A 340 4.39 33.76 3.85
N GLU A 341 5.50 33.56 3.14
CA GLU A 341 5.52 32.91 1.82
C GLU A 341 5.11 31.43 1.88
N ASN A 342 5.40 30.71 2.97
CA ASN A 342 5.05 29.31 3.16
C ASN A 342 3.61 29.11 3.64
N HIS A 343 2.98 30.16 4.18
CA HIS A 343 1.64 30.14 4.75
C HIS A 343 0.59 29.59 3.77
N THR A 344 0.63 30.07 2.52
CA THR A 344 -0.38 29.70 1.52
C THR A 344 -0.31 28.22 1.16
N PHE A 345 0.90 27.66 1.04
CA PHE A 345 1.08 26.26 0.73
C PHE A 345 0.67 25.36 1.91
N LEU A 346 1.13 25.65 3.13
CA LEU A 346 0.85 24.80 4.29
C LEU A 346 -0.65 24.74 4.61
N MET A 347 -1.35 25.86 4.42
CA MET A 347 -2.82 25.91 4.50
C MET A 347 -3.49 25.04 3.42
N HIS A 348 -3.02 25.09 2.17
CA HIS A 348 -3.53 24.20 1.13
C HIS A 348 -3.23 22.72 1.43
N ALA A 349 -2.07 22.43 2.01
CA ALA A 349 -1.64 21.07 2.31
C ALA A 349 -2.50 20.45 3.44
N TRP A 350 -2.81 21.21 4.48
CA TRP A 350 -3.77 20.82 5.52
C TRP A 350 -5.13 20.48 4.90
N GLN A 351 -5.63 21.35 4.03
CA GLN A 351 -6.89 21.14 3.34
C GLN A 351 -6.82 19.94 2.41
N MET A 352 -5.71 19.67 1.74
CA MET A 352 -5.56 18.47 0.92
C MET A 352 -5.64 17.19 1.76
N VAL A 353 -5.10 17.18 2.98
CA VAL A 353 -5.23 16.05 3.91
C VAL A 353 -6.70 15.83 4.30
N GLU A 354 -7.42 16.90 4.66
CA GLU A 354 -8.85 16.82 4.98
C GLU A 354 -9.68 16.39 3.77
N ALA A 355 -9.31 16.85 2.56
CA ALA A 355 -9.96 16.50 1.30
C ALA A 355 -9.78 15.02 0.98
N GLU A 356 -8.57 14.51 1.20
CA GLU A 356 -8.25 13.10 1.05
C GLU A 356 -9.20 12.28 1.94
N ALA A 357 -9.22 12.57 3.24
CA ALA A 357 -10.08 11.88 4.22
C ALA A 357 -11.57 11.95 3.82
N ALA A 358 -12.08 13.14 3.53
CA ALA A 358 -13.47 13.34 3.14
C ALA A 358 -13.88 12.57 1.87
N ILE A 359 -12.95 12.43 0.92
CA ILE A 359 -13.19 11.63 -0.28
C ILE A 359 -13.23 10.15 0.08
N PHE A 360 -12.28 9.63 0.86
CA PHE A 360 -12.21 8.21 1.13
C PHE A 360 -13.27 7.69 2.12
N ASP A 361 -13.70 8.50 3.09
CA ASP A 361 -14.61 8.05 4.14
C ASP A 361 -16.06 7.86 3.68
N LEU A 362 -16.50 8.64 2.68
CA LEU A 362 -17.89 8.63 2.21
C LEU A 362 -18.13 7.66 1.04
N TYR A 363 -17.08 7.16 0.41
CA TYR A 363 -17.22 6.18 -0.66
C TYR A 363 -17.68 4.79 -0.21
N PRO A 364 -17.22 4.24 0.93
CA PRO A 364 -17.78 3.02 1.49
C PRO A 364 -19.29 3.13 1.75
N VAL A 365 -19.80 4.33 2.03
CA VAL A 365 -21.25 4.58 2.17
C VAL A 365 -21.93 4.38 0.81
N VAL A 366 -21.51 5.10 -0.23
CA VAL A 366 -22.05 4.93 -1.59
C VAL A 366 -21.90 3.48 -2.09
N ALA A 367 -20.78 2.82 -1.78
CA ALA A 367 -20.49 1.45 -2.19
C ALA A 367 -21.27 0.38 -1.41
N ARG A 368 -21.81 0.70 -0.23
CA ARG A 368 -22.75 -0.18 0.51
C ARG A 368 -24.15 -0.15 -0.09
N TRP A 369 -24.52 0.94 -0.76
CA TRP A 369 -25.80 1.13 -1.43
C TRP A 369 -25.80 0.44 -2.80
N ARG A 370 -25.53 -0.88 -2.81
CA ARG A 370 -25.31 -1.68 -4.03
C ARG A 370 -26.58 -2.00 -4.83
N GLY A 371 -27.75 -1.73 -4.27
CA GLY A 371 -29.01 -2.02 -4.96
C GLY A 371 -29.48 -0.90 -5.86
N ARG A 372 -30.18 -1.24 -6.92
CA ARG A 372 -30.99 -0.29 -7.69
C ARG A 372 -32.23 0.05 -6.86
N TYR A 373 -32.53 1.33 -6.76
CA TYR A 373 -33.76 1.83 -6.16
C TYR A 373 -34.68 2.22 -7.30
N GLU A 374 -35.82 1.56 -7.40
CA GLU A 374 -36.91 2.05 -8.24
C GLU A 374 -37.95 2.67 -7.32
N VAL A 375 -38.34 3.92 -7.63
CA VAL A 375 -39.52 4.51 -7.03
C VAL A 375 -40.71 3.77 -7.64
N VAL A 376 -41.28 2.86 -6.86
CA VAL A 376 -42.48 2.14 -7.26
C VAL A 376 -43.64 3.02 -6.80
N HIS A 377 -44.25 3.71 -7.76
CA HIS A 377 -45.50 4.43 -7.53
C HIS A 377 -46.58 3.40 -7.18
N SER A 378 -47.01 3.34 -5.91
CA SER A 378 -48.12 2.47 -5.53
C SER A 378 -49.43 3.02 -6.10
N GLU A 379 -50.38 2.13 -6.42
CA GLU A 379 -51.71 2.53 -6.89
C GLU A 379 -52.48 3.38 -5.85
N ASP A 380 -52.07 3.31 -4.58
CA ASP A 380 -52.63 4.08 -3.47
C ASP A 380 -52.06 5.51 -3.37
N GLY A 381 -51.13 5.88 -4.26
CA GLY A 381 -50.54 7.22 -4.31
C GLY A 381 -49.40 7.48 -3.31
N GLU A 382 -48.96 6.43 -2.59
CA GLU A 382 -47.76 6.49 -1.76
C GLU A 382 -46.56 5.94 -2.55
N ASP A 383 -45.56 6.78 -2.79
CA ASP A 383 -44.33 6.35 -3.46
C ASP A 383 -43.52 5.49 -2.49
N CYS A 384 -43.33 4.21 -2.82
CA CYS A 384 -42.49 3.31 -2.05
C CYS A 384 -41.19 3.04 -2.81
N VAL A 385 -40.07 3.09 -2.10
CA VAL A 385 -38.75 2.84 -2.69
C VAL A 385 -38.45 1.35 -2.58
N ALA A 386 -38.47 0.63 -3.71
CA ALA A 386 -38.12 -0.79 -3.76
C ALA A 386 -36.61 -0.95 -3.97
N TYR A 387 -35.98 -1.83 -3.18
CA TYR A 387 -34.54 -2.10 -3.25
C TYR A 387 -34.24 -3.44 -3.92
N TYR A 388 -33.49 -3.40 -5.02
CA TYR A 388 -33.06 -4.59 -5.77
C TYR A 388 -31.54 -4.75 -5.69
N TYR A 389 -31.03 -5.84 -5.13
CA TYR A 389 -29.59 -6.13 -5.16
C TYR A 389 -29.14 -6.45 -6.60
N ASP A 390 -28.21 -5.68 -7.15
CA ASP A 390 -27.53 -6.02 -8.41
C ASP A 390 -26.40 -7.02 -8.10
N ASP A 391 -26.60 -8.30 -8.38
CA ASP A 391 -25.60 -9.37 -8.20
C ASP A 391 -24.43 -9.31 -9.21
N TYR A 392 -24.40 -8.31 -10.10
CA TYR A 392 -23.51 -8.27 -11.27
C TYR A 392 -22.12 -7.66 -11.03
N TYR A 393 -21.83 -7.13 -9.84
CA TYR A 393 -20.50 -6.59 -9.53
C TYR A 393 -19.59 -7.68 -8.95
N SER A 394 -18.72 -8.22 -9.82
CA SER A 394 -17.67 -9.18 -9.44
C SER A 394 -16.86 -8.69 -8.24
N SER A 395 -16.66 -9.58 -7.27
CA SER A 395 -15.93 -9.36 -6.00
C SER A 395 -14.48 -8.91 -6.18
N ASP A 396 -13.93 -8.98 -7.39
CA ASP A 396 -12.52 -8.72 -7.68
C ASP A 396 -12.09 -7.26 -7.42
N TYR A 397 -13.05 -6.33 -7.38
CA TYR A 397 -12.75 -4.91 -7.12
C TYR A 397 -12.69 -4.55 -5.63
N TYR A 398 -13.29 -5.37 -4.75
CA TYR A 398 -13.44 -5.08 -3.33
C TYR A 398 -12.72 -6.05 -2.40
N ASP A 399 -11.89 -6.97 -2.92
CA ASP A 399 -10.84 -7.64 -2.14
C ASP A 399 -9.67 -6.67 -1.79
N ALA A 400 -10.00 -5.40 -1.66
CA ALA A 400 -9.31 -4.41 -0.86
C ALA A 400 -9.86 -4.50 0.57
N SER A 401 -9.68 -5.64 1.22
CA SER A 401 -9.49 -5.63 2.66
C SER A 401 -8.42 -4.58 2.94
N ASP A 402 -8.84 -3.52 3.61
CA ASP A 402 -8.02 -2.40 4.06
C ASP A 402 -6.59 -2.88 4.37
N PRO A 403 -5.54 -2.45 3.63
CA PRO A 403 -4.18 -2.87 3.95
C PRO A 403 -3.75 -2.43 5.35
N ALA A 404 -4.51 -1.56 6.02
CA ALA A 404 -4.34 -1.22 7.43
C ALA A 404 -4.85 -2.30 8.40
N SER A 405 -5.78 -3.18 8.00
CA SER A 405 -6.40 -4.17 8.91
C SER A 405 -5.54 -5.41 9.22
N GLY A 406 -4.32 -5.50 8.65
CA GLY A 406 -3.43 -6.65 8.80
C GLY A 406 -2.32 -6.56 9.86
N ASP A 407 -2.11 -5.40 10.49
CA ASP A 407 -1.04 -5.20 11.49
C ASP A 407 -1.65 -5.10 12.90
N SER A 408 -2.06 -6.23 13.48
CA SER A 408 -2.28 -6.36 14.93
C SER A 408 -0.95 -6.66 15.64
N ASP A 409 -0.03 -5.70 15.62
CA ASP A 409 1.13 -5.75 16.52
C ASP A 409 0.68 -5.36 17.93
N TYR A 410 0.25 -6.38 18.67
CA TYR A 410 -0.07 -6.37 20.10
C TYR A 410 1.15 -5.86 20.90
N TYR A 411 1.21 -4.56 21.21
CA TYR A 411 2.08 -4.03 22.24
C TYR A 411 1.31 -3.98 23.56
N SER A 412 1.44 -5.05 24.34
CA SER A 412 1.08 -5.07 25.76
C SER A 412 1.92 -4.02 26.48
N SER A 413 1.27 -2.93 26.89
CA SER A 413 1.84 -1.93 27.78
C SER A 413 1.51 -2.36 29.20
N ASP A 414 2.46 -3.04 29.86
CA ASP A 414 2.41 -3.27 31.30
C ASP A 414 2.50 -1.91 32.01
N SER A 415 1.36 -1.45 32.51
CA SER A 415 1.26 -0.33 33.45
C SER A 415 0.90 -0.89 34.82
N SER A 416 1.93 -1.22 35.59
CA SER A 416 1.84 -1.44 37.04
C SER A 416 1.45 -0.13 37.71
N SER A 417 0.16 -0.02 38.07
CA SER A 417 -0.37 1.05 38.90
C SER A 417 -0.27 0.63 40.36
N ASP A 418 0.78 1.13 41.03
CA ASP A 418 0.87 1.09 42.49
C ASP A 418 -0.13 2.08 43.08
N SER A 419 -1.08 1.54 43.82
CA SER A 419 -2.05 2.26 44.62
C SER A 419 -1.43 2.56 45.98
N SER A 420 -1.14 3.84 46.24
CA SER A 420 -0.92 4.33 47.60
C SER A 420 -1.99 5.36 47.94
N SER A 421 -2.92 4.87 48.76
CA SER A 421 -3.87 5.63 49.55
C SER A 421 -3.14 6.59 50.48
N ASN A 422 -3.54 7.87 50.48
CA ASN A 422 -3.44 8.70 51.67
C ASN A 422 -4.68 9.60 51.76
N ASP A 423 -5.58 9.17 52.63
CA ASP A 423 -6.61 10.00 53.25
C ASP A 423 -5.95 11.12 54.05
N SER A 424 -6.44 12.35 53.87
CA SER A 424 -6.30 13.42 54.86
C SER A 424 -7.44 14.41 54.68
N SER A 425 -8.48 14.14 55.45
CA SER A 425 -9.55 15.04 55.84
C SER A 425 -9.01 16.36 56.43
N SER A 426 -9.56 17.49 55.99
CA SER A 426 -9.75 18.65 56.85
C SER A 426 -10.89 19.52 56.32
N ASP A 427 -12.01 19.43 57.03
CA ASP A 427 -13.05 20.45 57.10
C ASP A 427 -12.45 21.82 57.42
N SER A 428 -12.99 22.89 56.84
CA SER A 428 -13.60 23.99 57.64
C SER A 428 -14.09 25.18 56.80
N SER A 429 -15.29 25.62 57.20
CA SER A 429 -15.81 27.00 57.23
C SER A 429 -16.14 27.74 55.93
N SER A 430 -17.44 27.71 55.61
CA SER A 430 -18.33 28.88 55.56
C SER A 430 -17.72 30.29 55.64
N SER A 431 -17.98 31.10 54.61
CA SER A 431 -18.32 32.53 54.79
C SER A 431 -19.16 33.02 53.61
N SER A 432 -20.42 33.25 53.92
CA SER A 432 -21.38 34.11 53.23
C SER A 432 -20.89 35.56 53.14
N SER A 433 -21.08 36.20 51.99
CA SER A 433 -21.24 37.65 51.90
C SER A 433 -22.00 38.04 50.64
N ASP A 434 -23.23 38.49 50.89
CA ASP A 434 -24.10 39.30 50.06
C ASP A 434 -23.46 40.63 49.62
N SER A 435 -24.19 41.36 48.76
CA SER A 435 -24.08 42.77 48.34
C SER A 435 -23.18 43.01 47.12
N SER A 436 -23.56 43.81 46.11
CA SER A 436 -24.64 44.78 45.98
C SER A 436 -24.83 45.18 44.51
N ASP A 437 -26.04 45.64 44.21
CA ASP A 437 -26.43 46.41 43.03
C ASP A 437 -25.46 47.55 42.66
N SER A 438 -25.32 47.80 41.36
CA SER A 438 -25.20 49.17 40.86
C SER A 438 -25.68 49.28 39.42
N SER A 439 -26.75 50.05 39.30
CA SER A 439 -27.44 50.54 38.11
C SER A 439 -26.65 51.58 37.30
N SER A 440 -27.09 51.72 36.05
CA SER A 440 -27.19 52.96 35.25
C SER A 440 -25.92 53.70 34.82
N SER A 441 -25.74 53.83 33.49
CA SER A 441 -25.68 55.15 32.86
C SER A 441 -25.89 55.06 31.35
N SER A 442 -27.03 55.59 30.92
CA SER A 442 -27.32 56.11 29.59
C SER A 442 -26.42 57.31 29.24
N SER A 443 -25.92 57.38 28.01
CA SER A 443 -25.45 58.62 27.41
C SER A 443 -25.88 58.70 25.94
N SER A 444 -26.95 59.46 25.72
CA SER A 444 -27.43 59.98 24.45
C SER A 444 -26.98 61.44 24.31
N SER A 445 -26.37 61.78 23.18
CA SER A 445 -26.24 63.12 22.55
C SER A 445 -24.97 63.09 21.69
N SER A 446 -24.88 63.62 20.47
CA SER A 446 -25.74 64.49 19.67
C SER A 446 -24.97 64.77 18.35
N SER A 447 -25.71 64.83 17.25
CA SER A 447 -25.64 65.87 16.18
C SER A 447 -24.27 66.30 15.62
N ASP A 448 -23.97 65.95 14.37
CA ASP A 448 -24.21 66.78 13.17
C ASP A 448 -24.39 65.90 11.92
#